data_AF-A0A7Z0WYD2-F1
#
_entry.id   AF-A0A7Z0WYD2-F1
#
_cell.length_a   1.000
_cell.length_b   1.000
_cell.length_c   1.000
_cell.angle_alpha   90.00
_cell.angle_beta   90.00
_cell.angle_gamma   90.00
#
_symmetry.space_group_name_H-M   'P 1'
#
loop_
_entity.id
_entity.type
_entity.pdbx_description
1 polymer ?
#
loop_
_entity_poly.entity_id
_entity_poly.type
_entity_poly.pdbx_seq_one_letter_code
_entity_poly.pdbx_strand_id
1 'polypeptide(L)' 'MEKESKVQQDTIVCRVCEEVIDTPHSPEGVRVLYGICQRCLEAENEKE' A
#
# COMPACT_ATOMS: atom_id res chain seq x y z
N MET A 1 -11.77 20.27 -20.89
CA MET A 1 -12.47 19.16 -20.22
C MET A 1 -11.37 18.21 -19.76
N GLU A 2 -10.96 18.39 -18.51
CA GLU A 2 -9.88 17.64 -17.88
C GLU A 2 -10.27 16.17 -17.92
N LYS A 3 -9.60 15.40 -18.78
CA LYS A 3 -9.71 13.95 -18.73
C LYS A 3 -8.98 13.57 -17.46
N GLU A 4 -9.74 13.38 -16.39
CA GLU A 4 -9.28 12.67 -15.20
C GLU A 4 -8.84 11.28 -15.68
N SER A 5 -7.60 11.22 -16.15
CA SER A 5 -6.92 9.98 -16.48
C SER A 5 -6.90 9.26 -15.15
N LYS A 6 -7.73 8.22 -15.00
CA LYS A 6 -7.72 7.32 -13.84
C LYS A 6 -6.29 6.80 -13.73
N VAL A 7 -5.49 7.51 -12.96
CA VAL A 7 -4.11 7.20 -12.63
C VAL A 7 -4.18 5.81 -12.01
N GLN A 8 -3.64 4.82 -12.73
CA GLN A 8 -3.59 3.46 -12.23
C GLN A 8 -2.55 3.46 -11.11
N GLN A 9 -3.02 3.52 -9.88
CA GLN A 9 -2.17 3.49 -8.69
C GLN A 9 -2.09 2.06 -8.21
N ASP A 10 -0.87 1.58 -8.00
CA ASP A 10 -0.66 0.38 -7.21
C ASP A 10 -1.15 0.67 -5.79
N THR A 11 -1.60 -0.35 -5.07
CA THR A 11 -2.01 -0.22 -3.67
C THR A 11 -1.20 -1.19 -2.84
N ILE A 12 -0.47 -0.67 -1.85
CA ILE A 12 0.26 -1.49 -0.88
C ILE A 12 -0.61 -1.63 0.36
N VAL A 13 -0.93 -2.87 0.75
CA VAL A 13 -1.77 -3.17 1.92
C VAL A 13 -0.96 -3.89 2.98
N CYS A 14 -1.20 -3.58 4.25
CA CYS A 14 -0.61 -4.30 5.37
C CYS A 14 -1.24 -5.68 5.51
N ARG A 15 -0.43 -6.74 5.58
CA ARG A 15 -0.92 -8.11 5.77
C ARG A 15 -1.46 -8.40 7.18
N VAL A 16 -1.14 -7.54 8.15
CA VAL A 16 -1.46 -7.75 9.56
C VAL A 16 -2.75 -7.03 9.95
N CYS A 17 -2.87 -5.74 9.63
CA CYS A 17 -4.01 -4.91 9.99
C CYS A 17 -4.91 -4.53 8.80
N GLU A 18 -4.60 -5.00 7.59
CA GLU A 18 -5.35 -4.74 6.36
C GLU A 18 -5.46 -3.25 5.97
N GLU A 19 -4.71 -2.36 6.63
CA GLU A 19 -4.64 -0.94 6.28
C GLU A 19 -3.81 -0.70 5.01
N VAL A 20 -4.22 0.29 4.22
CA VAL A 20 -3.44 0.79 3.08
C VAL A 20 -2.19 1.49 3.60
N ILE A 21 -1.02 0.99 3.19
CA ILE A 21 0.29 1.54 3.51
C ILE A 21 0.62 2.69 2.57
N ASP A 22 0.45 2.48 1.26
CA ASP A 22 0.82 3.45 0.23
C ASP A 22 0.11 3.17 -1.09
N THR A 23 0.04 4.17 -1.97
CA THR A 23 -0.53 4.05 -3.31
C THR A 23 0.41 4.60 -4.40
N PRO A 24 1.53 3.91 -4.69
CA PRO A 24 2.50 4.41 -5.66
C PRO A 24 1.91 4.42 -7.07
N HIS A 25 2.30 5.42 -7.85
CA HIS A 25 1.88 5.51 -9.24
C HIS A 25 2.67 4.50 -10.10
N SER A 26 1.96 3.64 -10.84
CA SER A 26 2.56 2.58 -11.65
C SER A 26 2.14 2.74 -13.11
N PRO A 27 3.07 2.85 -14.06
CA PRO A 27 2.74 2.98 -15.47
C PRO A 27 2.30 1.65 -16.12
N GLU A 28 2.46 0.51 -15.45
CA GLU A 28 2.29 -0.84 -16.00
C GLU A 28 0.93 -1.51 -15.67
N GLY A 29 0.03 -0.83 -14.96
CA GLY A 29 -1.23 -1.43 -14.49
C GLY A 29 -1.48 -1.21 -13.00
N VAL A 30 -2.73 -1.41 -12.55
CA VAL A 30 -3.07 -1.42 -11.12
C VAL A 30 -2.69 -2.78 -10.52
N ARG A 31 -1.74 -2.79 -9.59
CA ARG A 31 -1.34 -3.97 -8.82
C ARG A 31 -1.63 -3.76 -7.34
N VAL A 32 -2.10 -4.81 -6.68
CA VAL A 32 -2.20 -4.85 -5.21
C VAL A 32 -0.96 -5.54 -4.68
N LEU A 33 -0.15 -4.79 -3.92
CA LEU A 33 1.05 -5.25 -3.25
C LEU A 33 0.76 -5.43 -1.76
N TYR A 34 1.55 -6.28 -1.10
CA TYR A 34 1.35 -6.60 0.31
C TYR A 34 2.63 -6.43 1.12
N GLY A 35 2.59 -5.60 2.15
CA GLY A 35 3.70 -5.31 3.08
C GLY A 35 3.30 -5.48 4.54
N ILE A 36 4.17 -5.04 5.45
CA ILE A 36 3.86 -4.85 6.88
C ILE A 36 4.04 -3.36 7.16
N CYS A 37 3.02 -2.72 7.75
CA CYS A 37 3.11 -1.29 8.08
C CYS A 37 4.03 -1.08 9.29
N GLN A 38 4.56 0.14 9.44
CA GLN A 38 5.48 0.47 10.52
C GLN A 38 4.90 0.14 11.91
N ARG A 39 3.61 0.42 12.15
CA ARG A 39 2.93 0.09 13.41
C ARG A 39 2.99 -1.40 13.75
N CYS A 40 2.69 -2.26 12.76
CA CYS A 40 2.70 -3.71 12.96
C CYS A 40 4.14 -4.23 13.10
N LEU A 41 5.09 -3.63 12.37
CA LEU A 41 6.51 -3.96 12.51
C LEU A 41 7.05 -3.61 13.89
N GLU A 42 6.70 -2.43 14.42
CA GLU A 42 7.05 -2.01 15.78
C GLU A 42 6.41 -2.91 16.84
N ALA A 43 5.14 -3.26 16.68
CA ALA A 43 4.44 -4.17 17.61
C ALA A 43 5.02 -5.61 17.63
N GLU A 44 5.61 -6.07 16.51
CA GLU A 44 6.36 -7.33 16.49
C GLU A 44 7.72 -7.18 17.20
N ASN A 45 8.44 -6.08 16.98
CA ASN A 45 9.73 -5.82 17.62
C ASN A 45 9.63 -5.56 19.13
N GLU A 46 8.53 -5.01 19.63
CA GLU A 46 8.30 -4.79 21.07
C GLU A 46 8.02 -6.09 21.85
N LYS A 47 7.87 -7.22 21.16
CA LYS A 47 7.70 -8.54 21.79
C LYS A 47 9.03 -9.28 22.00
N GLU A 48 10.16 -8.74 21.57
CA GLU A 48 11.50 -9.33 21.72
C GLU A 48 12.23 -8.89 23.01
#